data_AF-M1YZ03-F1
#
_entry.id   AF-M1YZ03-F1
#
_cell.length_a   1.000
_cell.length_b   1.000
_cell.length_c   1.000
_cell.angle_alpha   90.00
_cell.angle_beta   90.00
_cell.angle_gamma   90.00
#
_symmetry.space_group_name_H-M   'P 1'
#
loop_
_entity.id
_entity.type
_entity.pdbx_description
1 polymer ?
#
loop_
_entity_poly.entity_id
_entity_poly.type
_entity_poly.pdbx_seq_one_letter_code
_entity_poly.pdbx_strand_id
1 'polypeptide(L)'
;MKVFIKIDQYGELNALEKLYKTVTPQFQQIIHKALGNRDPSVSYRIGVRRGEWPAIPTIFGTTSNLEEERNFKIIDIDISLQRKEDKKSWIFPKFAEDIFERRLKLANLKIEGDTSNLMDKVFGKYESRDKISHYIGRKKKAPESLLKLEPEWPKPWCDFLISLSKEDLFSSWLGAAWARQRVGKEQISKPIPQEKPFPWDKVYWKKERVDQGLLQIASKKSTTVTMVWS
;
A
#
# COMPACT_ATOMS: atom_id res chain seq x y z
N MET A 1 -7.67 -37.68 13.30
CA MET A 1 -8.28 -36.40 12.84
C MET A 1 -7.23 -35.32 12.99
N LYS A 2 -7.00 -34.47 11.98
CA LYS A 2 -6.06 -33.35 12.08
C LYS A 2 -6.86 -32.07 12.34
N VAL A 3 -6.50 -31.33 13.39
CA VAL A 3 -7.17 -30.09 13.80
C VAL A 3 -6.25 -28.91 13.51
N PHE A 4 -6.80 -27.85 12.93
CA PHE A 4 -6.08 -26.60 12.69
C PHE A 4 -6.66 -25.49 13.56
N ILE A 5 -5.81 -24.88 14.40
CA ILE A 5 -6.21 -23.84 15.35
C ILE A 5 -5.59 -22.51 14.93
N LYS A 6 -6.42 -21.50 14.73
CA LYS A 6 -5.98 -20.12 14.48
C LYS A 6 -6.19 -19.28 15.74
N ILE A 7 -5.14 -18.59 16.19
CA ILE A 7 -5.17 -17.67 17.33
C ILE A 7 -4.79 -16.29 16.81
N ASP A 8 -5.71 -15.34 16.77
CA ASP A 8 -5.47 -13.98 16.21
C ASP A 8 -5.34 -12.89 17.30
N GLN A 9 -5.63 -13.23 18.55
CA GLN A 9 -5.68 -12.31 19.69
C GLN A 9 -4.54 -12.52 20.68
N TYR A 10 -3.40 -13.07 20.24
CA TYR A 10 -2.27 -13.39 21.13
C TYR A 10 -1.76 -12.16 21.90
N GLY A 11 -1.72 -10.99 21.27
CA GLY A 11 -1.34 -9.73 21.90
C GLY A 11 -2.35 -9.24 22.94
N GLU A 12 -3.65 -9.43 22.69
CA GLU A 12 -4.73 -9.02 23.60
C GLU A 12 -4.71 -9.82 24.90
N LEU A 13 -4.24 -11.06 24.87
CA LEU A 13 -4.07 -11.89 26.08
C LEU A 13 -3.12 -11.22 27.09
N ASN A 14 -2.01 -10.63 26.62
CA ASN A 14 -1.09 -9.90 27.48
C ASN A 14 -1.73 -8.61 28.04
N ALA A 15 -2.55 -7.92 27.23
CA ALA A 15 -3.28 -6.75 27.70
C ALA A 15 -4.29 -7.12 28.81
N LEU A 16 -4.99 -8.24 28.67
CA LEU A 16 -5.88 -8.77 29.70
C LEU A 16 -5.12 -9.13 30.98
N GLU A 17 -3.97 -9.80 30.90
CA GLU A 17 -3.15 -10.13 32.07
C GLU A 17 -2.71 -8.89 32.85
N LYS A 18 -2.31 -7.82 32.15
CA LYS A 18 -1.92 -6.56 32.79
C LYS A 18 -3.07 -5.88 33.54
N LEU A 19 -4.30 -6.07 33.09
CA LEU A 19 -5.50 -5.57 33.78
C LEU A 19 -5.73 -6.32 35.09
N TYR A 20 -5.54 -7.64 35.08
CA TYR A 20 -5.63 -8.50 36.25
C TYR A 20 -4.25 -8.64 36.92
N LYS A 21 -3.76 -7.55 37.54
CA LYS A 21 -2.43 -7.37 38.20
C LYS A 21 -1.95 -8.48 39.17
N THR A 22 -2.73 -9.53 39.38
CA THR A 22 -2.49 -10.65 40.29
C THR A 22 -2.00 -11.92 39.60
N VAL A 23 -1.97 -11.99 38.26
CA VAL A 23 -1.60 -13.20 37.52
C VAL A 23 -0.29 -12.95 36.77
N THR A 24 0.79 -13.63 37.17
CA THR A 24 2.01 -13.81 36.36
C THR A 24 1.61 -14.17 34.92
N PRO A 25 2.26 -13.71 33.84
CA PRO A 25 1.78 -13.97 32.47
C PRO A 25 1.55 -15.47 32.23
N GLN A 26 0.29 -15.90 32.18
CA GLN A 26 -0.12 -17.31 32.24
C GLN A 26 -0.76 -17.75 30.92
N PHE A 27 -1.61 -16.92 30.32
CA PHE A 27 -2.33 -17.23 29.09
C PHE A 27 -1.38 -17.41 27.91
N GLN A 28 -0.40 -16.52 27.72
CA GLN A 28 0.60 -16.70 26.67
C GLN A 28 1.46 -17.96 26.92
N GLN A 29 1.81 -18.23 28.18
CA GLN A 29 2.58 -19.43 28.53
C GLN A 29 1.78 -20.73 28.36
N ILE A 30 0.45 -20.70 28.49
CA ILE A 30 -0.43 -21.85 28.19
C ILE A 30 -0.39 -22.16 26.69
N ILE A 31 -0.42 -21.13 25.84
CA ILE A 31 -0.23 -21.30 24.40
C ILE A 31 1.17 -21.87 24.13
N HIS A 32 2.20 -21.37 24.83
CA HIS A 32 3.54 -21.92 24.67
C HIS A 32 3.62 -23.40 25.08
N LYS A 33 2.92 -23.80 26.14
CA LYS A 33 2.82 -25.21 26.54
C LYS A 33 2.18 -26.06 25.46
N ALA A 34 1.12 -25.58 24.82
CA ALA A 34 0.48 -26.27 23.71
C ALA A 34 1.45 -26.49 22.52
N LEU A 35 2.23 -25.46 22.16
CA LEU A 35 3.29 -25.58 21.15
C LEU A 35 4.44 -26.49 21.59
N GLY A 36 4.75 -26.47 22.89
CA GLY A 36 5.78 -27.29 23.52
C GLY A 36 5.48 -28.79 23.45
N ASN A 37 4.20 -29.16 23.58
CA ASN A 37 3.75 -30.55 23.55
C ASN A 37 3.89 -31.22 22.17
N ARG A 38 3.98 -30.43 21.09
CA ARG A 38 4.17 -30.91 19.70
C ARG A 38 3.21 -32.02 19.29
N ASP A 39 1.94 -31.88 19.64
CA ASP A 39 0.92 -32.84 19.24
C ASP A 39 0.83 -32.92 17.70
N PRO A 40 1.16 -34.06 17.06
CA PRO A 40 1.15 -34.19 15.60
C PRO A 40 -0.26 -34.12 14.99
N SER A 41 -1.30 -34.22 15.81
CA SER A 41 -2.69 -34.09 15.38
C SER A 41 -3.17 -32.64 15.30
N VAL A 42 -2.42 -31.68 15.87
CA VAL A 42 -2.80 -30.28 15.93
C VAL A 42 -1.77 -29.39 15.24
N SER A 43 -2.26 -28.46 14.43
CA SER A 43 -1.42 -27.42 13.81
C SER A 43 -1.93 -26.04 14.23
N TYR A 44 -1.01 -25.18 14.66
CA TYR A 44 -1.33 -23.84 15.16
C TYR A 44 -0.87 -22.77 14.16
N ARG A 45 -1.70 -21.74 13.98
CA ARG A 45 -1.31 -20.47 13.37
C ARG A 45 -1.64 -19.34 14.33
N ILE A 46 -0.62 -18.61 14.74
CA ILE A 46 -0.74 -17.55 15.74
C ILE A 46 -0.41 -16.22 15.07
N GLY A 47 -1.38 -15.31 15.07
CA GLY A 47 -1.22 -13.92 14.67
C GLY A 47 -0.68 -13.12 15.85
N VAL A 48 0.48 -12.47 15.65
CA VAL A 48 1.18 -11.71 16.69
C VAL A 48 1.69 -10.42 16.07
N ARG A 49 1.57 -9.28 16.77
CA ARG A 49 2.17 -8.03 16.29
C ARG A 49 3.68 -8.04 16.51
N ARG A 50 4.38 -7.20 15.76
CA ARG A 50 5.83 -7.04 15.90
C ARG A 50 6.19 -6.63 17.33
N GLY A 51 7.02 -7.43 17.98
CA GLY A 51 7.47 -7.21 19.37
C GLY A 51 6.54 -7.74 20.46
N GLU A 52 5.36 -8.27 20.13
CA GLU A 52 4.47 -8.91 21.12
C GLU A 52 4.86 -10.37 21.40
N TRP A 53 5.57 -11.02 20.47
CA TRP A 53 6.18 -12.31 20.73
C TRP A 53 7.39 -12.12 21.64
N PRO A 54 7.48 -12.81 22.79
CA PRO A 54 8.61 -12.63 23.71
C PRO A 54 9.90 -13.13 23.08
N ALA A 55 11.02 -12.45 23.38
CA ALA A 55 12.34 -12.89 22.94
C ALA A 55 12.70 -14.28 23.50
N ILE A 56 12.20 -14.60 24.69
CA ILE A 56 12.39 -15.89 25.38
C ILE A 56 11.00 -16.40 25.79
N PRO A 57 10.29 -17.14 24.92
CA PRO A 57 8.97 -17.69 25.22
C PRO A 57 9.05 -18.82 26.25
N THR A 58 8.61 -18.57 27.48
CA THR A 58 8.61 -19.56 28.57
C THR A 58 7.38 -20.47 28.51
N ILE A 59 7.55 -21.74 28.89
CA ILE A 59 6.47 -22.73 28.91
C ILE A 59 5.82 -22.79 30.30
N PHE A 60 4.48 -22.72 30.36
CA PHE A 60 3.73 -22.72 31.61
C PHE A 60 4.05 -23.95 32.49
N GLY A 61 4.40 -23.70 33.75
CA GLY A 61 4.70 -24.73 34.74
C GLY A 61 6.08 -25.39 34.59
N THR A 62 6.98 -24.79 33.79
CA THR A 62 8.35 -25.27 33.60
C THR A 62 9.34 -24.11 33.58
N THR A 63 10.63 -24.41 33.72
CA THR A 63 11.73 -23.45 33.49
C THR A 63 12.23 -23.45 32.04
N SER A 64 11.62 -24.27 31.18
CA SER A 64 12.01 -24.45 29.78
C SER A 64 11.43 -23.37 28.87
N ASN A 65 12.14 -23.09 27.79
CA ASN A 65 11.75 -22.13 26.76
C ASN A 65 11.32 -22.86 25.48
N LEU A 66 10.49 -22.22 24.66
CA LEU A 66 10.26 -22.66 23.29
C LEU A 66 11.44 -22.28 22.40
N GLU A 67 11.77 -23.19 21.49
CA GLU A 67 12.84 -23.01 20.52
C GLU A 67 12.26 -22.79 19.12
N GLU A 68 12.75 -21.77 18.42
CA GLU A 68 12.44 -21.55 17.02
C GLU A 68 12.99 -22.70 16.15
N GLU A 69 12.33 -23.00 15.03
CA GLU A 69 12.53 -24.16 14.15
C GLU A 69 12.23 -25.53 14.79
N ARG A 70 12.26 -25.64 16.13
CA ARG A 70 11.96 -26.89 16.84
C ARG A 70 10.51 -26.97 17.31
N ASN A 71 9.98 -25.86 17.85
CA ASN A 71 8.61 -25.77 18.36
C ASN A 71 7.71 -24.87 17.52
N PHE A 72 8.26 -23.80 16.95
CA PHE A 72 7.53 -22.83 16.15
C PHE A 72 8.44 -22.23 15.08
N LYS A 73 7.84 -21.59 14.08
CA LYS A 73 8.57 -20.86 13.03
C LYS A 73 7.95 -19.48 12.88
N ILE A 74 8.77 -18.44 12.93
CA ILE A 74 8.30 -17.07 12.70
C ILE A 74 8.19 -16.84 11.19
N ILE A 75 7.03 -16.35 10.76
CA ILE A 75 6.81 -15.91 9.38
C ILE A 75 6.50 -14.42 9.42
N ASP A 76 7.46 -13.62 8.97
CA ASP A 76 7.24 -12.19 8.80
C ASP A 76 6.41 -11.95 7.52
N ILE A 77 5.19 -11.46 7.72
CA ILE A 77 4.24 -11.17 6.64
C ILE A 77 4.73 -9.99 5.81
N ASP A 78 5.35 -8.97 6.41
CA ASP A 78 5.84 -7.80 5.70
C ASP A 78 6.95 -8.20 4.72
N ILE A 79 7.88 -9.02 5.17
CA ILE A 79 8.94 -9.59 4.31
C ILE A 79 8.35 -10.47 3.21
N SER A 80 7.31 -11.25 3.54
CA SER A 80 6.65 -12.15 2.59
C SER A 80 5.89 -11.40 1.49
N LEU A 81 5.30 -10.25 1.82
CA LEU A 81 4.52 -9.42 0.91
C LEU A 81 5.39 -8.39 0.16
N GLN A 82 6.58 -8.07 0.66
CA GLN A 82 7.49 -7.15 0.00
C GLN A 82 7.91 -7.67 -1.39
N ARG A 83 8.12 -6.74 -2.32
CA ARG A 83 8.56 -7.07 -3.67
C ARG A 83 9.98 -7.62 -3.63
N LYS A 84 10.11 -8.90 -4.00
CA LYS A 84 11.40 -9.57 -4.22
C LYS A 84 11.94 -9.24 -5.61
N GLU A 85 13.24 -9.45 -5.79
CA GLU A 85 13.90 -9.32 -7.09
C GLU A 85 13.32 -10.34 -8.10
N ASP A 86 13.14 -11.58 -7.65
CA ASP A 86 12.41 -12.57 -8.42
C ASP A 86 10.90 -12.34 -8.35
N LYS A 87 10.35 -11.87 -9.47
CA LYS A 87 8.91 -11.65 -9.62
C LYS A 87 8.09 -12.94 -9.55
N LYS A 88 8.66 -14.11 -9.88
CA LYS A 88 7.90 -15.37 -9.93
C LYS A 88 7.48 -15.84 -8.53
N SER A 89 8.30 -15.56 -7.53
CA SER A 89 8.01 -15.90 -6.13
C SER A 89 7.20 -14.82 -5.38
N TRP A 90 6.82 -13.72 -6.04
CA TRP A 90 6.13 -12.61 -5.40
C TRP A 90 4.63 -12.90 -5.25
N ILE A 91 4.20 -13.18 -4.01
CA ILE A 91 2.83 -13.59 -3.68
C ILE A 91 1.84 -12.44 -3.53
N PHE A 92 2.32 -11.20 -3.36
CA PHE A 92 1.47 -10.05 -3.04
C PHE A 92 0.34 -9.80 -4.06
N PRO A 93 0.55 -9.88 -5.38
CA PRO A 93 -0.54 -9.63 -6.34
C PRO A 93 -1.71 -10.61 -6.14
N LYS A 94 -1.41 -11.91 -5.96
CA LYS A 94 -2.43 -12.93 -5.70
C LYS A 94 -3.12 -12.72 -4.37
N PHE A 95 -2.36 -12.36 -3.34
CA PHE A 95 -2.89 -12.04 -2.01
C PHE A 95 -3.85 -10.83 -2.08
N ALA A 96 -3.44 -9.76 -2.76
CA ALA A 96 -4.26 -8.56 -2.90
C ALA A 96 -5.56 -8.85 -3.65
N GLU A 97 -5.50 -9.69 -4.71
CA GLU A 97 -6.66 -10.11 -5.48
C GLU A 97 -7.64 -10.96 -4.64
N ASP A 98 -7.16 -11.92 -3.84
CA ASP A 98 -7.98 -12.71 -2.92
C ASP A 98 -8.66 -11.82 -1.86
N ILE A 99 -7.93 -10.88 -1.25
CA ILE A 99 -8.51 -9.94 -0.28
C ILE A 99 -9.58 -9.05 -0.95
N PHE A 100 -9.31 -8.60 -2.17
CA PHE A 100 -10.25 -7.78 -2.93
C PHE A 100 -11.54 -8.55 -3.24
N GLU A 101 -11.43 -9.81 -3.69
CA GLU A 101 -12.57 -10.69 -3.92
C GLU A 101 -13.41 -10.90 -2.65
N ARG A 102 -12.75 -11.17 -1.50
CA ARG A 102 -13.44 -11.32 -0.21
C ARG A 102 -14.17 -10.05 0.20
N ARG A 103 -13.58 -8.88 -0.02
CA ARG A 103 -14.23 -7.59 0.28
C ARG A 103 -15.45 -7.34 -0.60
N LEU A 104 -15.38 -7.68 -1.88
CA LEU A 104 -16.53 -7.56 -2.78
C LEU A 104 -17.67 -8.49 -2.36
N LYS A 105 -17.34 -9.73 -1.99
CA LYS A 105 -18.32 -10.69 -1.44
C LYS A 105 -18.99 -10.17 -0.17
N LEU A 106 -18.21 -9.63 0.77
CA LEU A 106 -18.75 -9.01 1.99
C LEU A 106 -19.64 -7.80 1.71
N ALA A 107 -19.32 -7.02 0.67
CA ALA A 107 -20.12 -5.89 0.22
C ALA A 107 -21.36 -6.30 -0.61
N ASN A 108 -21.64 -7.60 -0.77
CA ASN A 108 -22.69 -8.14 -1.64
C ASN A 108 -22.58 -7.70 -3.12
N LEU A 109 -21.37 -7.35 -3.58
CA LEU A 109 -21.12 -7.03 -4.98
C LEU A 109 -20.78 -8.33 -5.73
N LYS A 110 -21.73 -8.79 -6.55
CA LYS A 110 -21.52 -9.95 -7.43
C LYS A 110 -20.85 -9.48 -8.72
N ILE A 111 -19.66 -10.00 -8.98
CA ILE A 111 -19.01 -9.85 -10.29
C ILE A 111 -19.32 -11.13 -11.07
N GLU A 112 -19.94 -10.97 -12.23
CA GLU A 112 -20.28 -12.08 -13.11
C GLU A 112 -19.05 -12.55 -13.90
N GLY A 113 -18.90 -13.87 -14.07
CA GLY A 113 -17.86 -14.50 -14.87
C GLY A 113 -16.60 -14.91 -14.11
N ASP A 114 -15.52 -15.18 -14.85
CA ASP A 114 -14.23 -15.64 -14.32
C ASP A 114 -13.63 -14.60 -13.33
N THR A 115 -13.14 -15.04 -12.18
CA THR A 115 -12.52 -14.14 -11.18
C THR A 115 -11.06 -13.85 -11.47
N SER A 116 -10.47 -14.42 -12.54
CA SER A 116 -9.11 -14.07 -12.95
C SER A 116 -8.98 -12.60 -13.37
N ASN A 117 -7.96 -11.92 -12.83
CA ASN A 117 -7.70 -10.49 -13.01
C ASN A 117 -8.88 -9.61 -12.56
N LEU A 118 -9.46 -9.92 -11.40
CA LEU A 118 -10.62 -9.23 -10.84
C LEU A 118 -10.36 -7.72 -10.69
N MET A 119 -9.15 -7.37 -10.26
CA MET A 119 -8.73 -5.97 -10.14
C MET A 119 -8.76 -5.26 -11.50
N ASP A 120 -8.25 -5.89 -12.56
CA ASP A 120 -8.28 -5.31 -13.91
C ASP A 120 -9.70 -5.19 -14.46
N LYS A 121 -10.64 -6.04 -14.05
CA LYS A 121 -12.04 -5.95 -14.45
C LYS A 121 -12.76 -4.79 -13.76
N VAL A 122 -12.54 -4.63 -12.46
CA VAL A 122 -13.20 -3.56 -11.68
C VAL A 122 -12.55 -2.21 -11.96
N PHE A 123 -11.22 -2.17 -12.00
CA PHE A 123 -10.47 -0.94 -12.19
C PHE A 123 -10.05 -0.70 -13.64
N GLY A 124 -10.31 -1.60 -14.59
CA GLY A 124 -9.88 -1.46 -15.98
C GLY A 124 -8.37 -1.68 -16.20
N LYS A 125 -7.99 -2.10 -17.42
CA LYS A 125 -6.61 -1.98 -17.92
C LYS A 125 -6.39 -0.56 -18.40
N TYR A 126 -5.77 0.29 -17.58
CA TYR A 126 -5.43 1.63 -18.01
C TYR A 126 -3.93 1.78 -18.23
N GLU A 127 -3.55 2.26 -19.42
CA GLU A 127 -2.26 2.91 -19.59
C GLU A 127 -2.20 4.18 -18.73
N SER A 128 -1.03 4.51 -18.19
CA SER A 128 -0.86 5.62 -17.25
C SER A 128 -1.34 6.98 -17.79
N ARG A 129 -1.41 7.17 -19.12
CA ARG A 129 -1.96 8.38 -19.74
C ARG A 129 -3.49 8.41 -19.70
N ASP A 130 -4.14 7.29 -20.00
CA ASP A 130 -5.60 7.17 -20.02
C ASP A 130 -6.22 7.19 -18.62
N LYS A 131 -5.43 6.83 -17.59
CA LYS A 131 -5.85 6.97 -16.18
C LYS A 131 -6.26 8.40 -15.84
N ILE A 132 -5.61 9.41 -16.41
CA ILE A 132 -5.79 10.81 -16.02
C ILE A 132 -7.09 11.38 -16.56
N SER A 133 -7.42 11.09 -17.81
CA SER A 133 -8.70 11.47 -18.40
C SER A 133 -9.86 10.80 -17.67
N HIS A 134 -9.70 9.53 -17.28
CA HIS A 134 -10.67 8.82 -16.46
C HIS A 134 -10.80 9.44 -15.06
N TYR A 135 -9.66 9.70 -14.39
CA TYR A 135 -9.66 10.32 -13.07
C TYR A 135 -10.33 11.67 -13.11
N ILE A 136 -10.12 12.53 -14.10
CA ILE A 136 -10.67 13.90 -14.11
C ILE A 136 -12.14 13.91 -14.53
N GLY A 137 -12.57 12.91 -15.31
CA GLY A 137 -13.92 12.88 -15.88
C GLY A 137 -14.14 14.02 -16.88
N ARG A 138 -15.34 14.07 -17.49
CA ARG A 138 -15.66 15.07 -18.54
C ARG A 138 -15.71 16.53 -18.05
N LYS A 139 -15.72 16.77 -16.73
CA LYS A 139 -15.74 18.13 -16.17
C LYS A 139 -14.31 18.68 -16.12
N LYS A 140 -13.96 19.50 -17.12
CA LYS A 140 -12.75 20.33 -17.15
C LYS A 140 -12.78 21.34 -15.98
N LYS A 141 -12.43 20.93 -14.76
CA LYS A 141 -12.10 21.90 -13.71
C LYS A 141 -10.92 22.74 -14.17
N ALA A 142 -10.87 24.00 -13.73
CA ALA A 142 -9.80 24.92 -14.06
C ALA A 142 -8.44 24.27 -13.73
N PRO A 143 -7.55 24.11 -14.72
CA PRO A 143 -6.29 23.40 -14.56
C PRO A 143 -5.37 24.03 -13.51
N GLU A 144 -5.56 25.32 -13.22
CA GLU A 144 -4.87 26.09 -12.19
C GLU A 144 -4.96 25.44 -10.79
N SER A 145 -6.15 24.97 -10.41
CA SER A 145 -6.37 24.29 -9.12
C SER A 145 -5.59 22.96 -8.99
N LEU A 146 -5.39 22.28 -10.12
CA LEU A 146 -4.67 21.01 -10.18
C LEU A 146 -3.16 21.19 -10.18
N LEU A 147 -2.64 22.30 -10.70
CA LEU A 147 -1.20 22.53 -10.80
C LEU A 147 -0.58 23.09 -9.51
N LYS A 148 -1.36 23.73 -8.62
CA LYS A 148 -0.84 24.41 -7.40
C LYS A 148 0.36 25.30 -7.76
N LEU A 149 0.18 26.18 -8.75
CA LEU A 149 1.23 27.12 -9.14
C LEU A 149 1.56 28.01 -7.94
N GLU A 150 2.84 28.21 -7.67
CA GLU A 150 3.28 29.08 -6.57
C GLU A 150 3.23 30.54 -7.05
N PRO A 151 2.81 31.48 -6.19
CA PRO A 151 2.65 32.89 -6.57
C PRO A 151 3.98 33.56 -6.97
N GLU A 152 5.11 33.02 -6.52
CA GLU A 152 6.45 33.51 -6.80
C GLU A 152 6.99 33.08 -8.18
N TRP A 153 6.27 32.23 -8.91
CA TRP A 153 6.74 31.76 -10.22
C TRP A 153 6.65 32.85 -11.29
N PRO A 154 7.61 32.89 -12.24
CA PRO A 154 7.52 33.80 -13.37
C PRO A 154 6.20 33.59 -14.13
N LYS A 155 5.48 34.68 -14.41
CA LYS A 155 4.22 34.66 -15.18
C LYS A 155 4.31 33.85 -16.48
N PRO A 156 5.39 33.93 -17.27
CA PRO A 156 5.52 33.13 -18.49
C PRO A 156 5.45 31.61 -18.24
N TRP A 157 5.99 31.14 -17.11
CA TRP A 157 5.92 29.72 -16.73
C TRP A 157 4.51 29.31 -16.34
N CYS A 158 3.81 30.16 -15.58
CA CYS A 158 2.41 29.92 -15.22
C CYS A 158 1.54 29.84 -16.48
N ASP A 159 1.68 30.81 -17.39
CA ASP A 159 0.92 30.87 -18.63
C ASP A 159 1.19 29.66 -19.53
N PHE A 160 2.46 29.26 -19.67
CA PHE A 160 2.86 28.07 -20.42
C PHE A 160 2.29 26.78 -19.82
N LEU A 161 2.32 26.61 -18.50
CA LEU A 161 1.77 25.41 -17.88
C LEU A 161 0.24 25.37 -17.98
N ILE A 162 -0.42 26.52 -17.89
CA ILE A 162 -1.87 26.65 -18.11
C ILE A 162 -2.20 26.34 -19.57
N SER A 163 -1.45 26.83 -20.56
CA SER A 163 -1.69 26.48 -21.97
C SER A 163 -1.46 24.99 -22.22
N LEU A 164 -0.36 24.43 -21.72
CA LEU A 164 -0.03 23.02 -21.85
C LEU A 164 -1.09 22.12 -21.19
N SER A 165 -1.70 22.56 -20.09
CA SER A 165 -2.74 21.80 -19.41
C SER A 165 -4.04 21.63 -20.20
N LYS A 166 -4.29 22.55 -21.15
CA LYS A 166 -5.45 22.46 -22.05
C LYS A 166 -5.25 21.37 -23.10
N GLU A 167 -4.00 21.10 -23.48
CA GLU A 167 -3.62 20.03 -24.42
C GLU A 167 -3.41 18.69 -23.69
N ASP A 168 -2.50 18.67 -22.71
CA ASP A 168 -2.14 17.48 -21.93
C ASP A 168 -1.87 17.90 -20.48
N LEU A 169 -2.86 17.67 -19.63
CA LEU A 169 -2.74 17.96 -18.20
C LEU A 169 -1.60 17.19 -17.54
N PHE A 170 -1.34 15.95 -17.97
CA PHE A 170 -0.29 15.16 -17.36
C PHE A 170 1.09 15.74 -17.68
N SER A 171 1.29 16.12 -18.94
CA SER A 171 2.51 16.83 -19.35
C SER A 171 2.67 18.15 -18.60
N SER A 172 1.58 18.91 -18.40
CA SER A 172 1.60 20.13 -17.58
C SER A 172 1.96 19.87 -16.12
N TRP A 173 1.44 18.81 -15.50
CA TRP A 173 1.82 18.43 -14.14
C TRP A 173 3.30 18.04 -14.04
N LEU A 174 3.80 17.26 -15.02
CA LEU A 174 5.22 16.90 -15.12
C LEU A 174 6.10 18.15 -15.32
N GLY A 175 5.65 19.11 -16.13
CA GLY A 175 6.29 20.41 -16.31
C GLY A 175 6.35 21.21 -15.02
N ALA A 176 5.26 21.26 -14.24
CA ALA A 176 5.23 21.92 -12.94
C ALA A 176 6.18 21.24 -11.92
N ALA A 177 6.21 19.91 -11.89
CA ALA A 177 7.15 19.16 -11.05
C ALA A 177 8.61 19.40 -11.46
N TRP A 178 8.88 19.49 -12.77
CA TRP A 178 10.19 19.82 -13.30
C TRP A 178 10.62 21.24 -12.95
N ALA A 179 9.71 22.22 -13.07
CA ALA A 179 9.95 23.59 -12.65
C ALA A 179 10.31 23.66 -11.15
N ARG A 180 9.52 23.03 -10.25
CA ARG A 180 9.82 22.95 -8.80
C ARG A 180 11.21 22.43 -8.49
N GLN A 181 11.62 21.35 -9.17
CA GLN A 181 12.95 20.77 -8.93
C GLN A 181 14.09 21.70 -9.38
N ARG A 182 13.81 22.65 -10.28
CA ARG A 182 14.76 23.67 -10.75
C ARG A 182 14.68 24.98 -9.95
N VAL A 183 13.51 25.30 -9.39
CA VAL A 183 13.24 26.44 -8.49
C VAL A 183 14.17 26.43 -7.29
N GLY A 184 14.35 25.28 -6.64
CA GLY A 184 15.29 25.14 -5.50
C GLY A 184 16.78 25.18 -5.87
N LYS A 185 17.15 25.42 -7.12
CA LYS A 185 18.55 25.44 -7.61
C LYS A 185 18.93 26.74 -8.35
N GLU A 186 18.23 27.85 -8.10
CA GLU A 186 18.46 29.18 -8.72
C GLU A 186 18.33 29.21 -10.26
N GLN A 187 17.72 28.19 -10.89
CA GLN A 187 17.76 28.00 -12.35
C GLN A 187 16.42 28.25 -13.08
N ILE A 188 15.41 28.88 -12.45
CA ILE A 188 14.12 29.20 -13.12
C ILE A 188 14.29 30.26 -14.21
N SER A 189 15.42 30.99 -14.20
CA SER A 189 15.81 31.95 -15.23
C SER A 189 16.14 31.29 -16.58
N LYS A 190 16.19 29.95 -16.67
CA LYS A 190 16.32 29.25 -17.95
C LYS A 190 15.06 29.39 -18.80
N PRO A 191 15.20 29.51 -20.13
CA PRO A 191 14.06 29.68 -21.03
C PRO A 191 13.11 28.48 -20.92
N ILE A 192 11.81 28.78 -20.98
CA ILE A 192 10.74 27.79 -21.04
C ILE A 192 10.97 26.95 -22.30
N PRO A 193 10.94 25.60 -22.21
CA PRO A 193 11.02 24.74 -23.40
C PRO A 193 9.86 25.05 -24.35
N GLN A 194 10.15 25.59 -25.53
CA GLN A 194 9.12 25.98 -26.50
C GLN A 194 8.69 24.83 -27.41
N GLU A 195 9.51 23.77 -27.53
CA GLU A 195 9.28 22.66 -28.46
C GLU A 195 9.35 21.29 -27.78
N LYS A 196 8.61 20.33 -28.35
CA LYS A 196 8.67 18.91 -27.98
C LYS A 196 9.90 18.25 -28.64
N PRO A 197 10.55 17.26 -28.00
CA PRO A 197 10.18 16.66 -26.72
C PRO A 197 10.60 17.52 -25.53
N PHE A 198 9.74 17.61 -24.53
CA PHE A 198 10.03 18.41 -23.35
C PHE A 198 11.09 17.72 -22.46
N PRO A 199 11.81 18.47 -21.62
CA PRO A 199 12.79 17.89 -20.69
C PRO A 199 12.23 16.80 -19.77
N TRP A 200 10.93 16.86 -19.45
CA TRP A 200 10.22 15.87 -18.64
C TRP A 200 9.64 14.68 -19.41
N ASP A 201 9.75 14.66 -20.74
CA ASP A 201 9.37 13.51 -21.56
C ASP A 201 10.42 12.38 -21.55
N LYS A 202 11.61 12.64 -20.97
CA LYS A 202 12.67 11.64 -20.84
C LYS A 202 12.18 10.44 -20.02
N VAL A 203 12.41 9.23 -20.56
CA VAL A 203 11.87 7.96 -20.03
C VAL A 203 12.17 7.77 -18.54
N TYR A 204 13.42 8.00 -18.13
CA TYR A 204 13.85 7.84 -16.74
C TYR A 204 13.13 8.82 -15.80
N TRP A 205 12.95 10.06 -16.23
CA TRP A 205 12.28 11.11 -15.44
C TRP A 205 10.81 10.80 -15.23
N LYS A 206 10.15 10.38 -16.33
CA LYS A 206 8.74 10.06 -16.36
C LYS A 206 8.44 8.83 -15.50
N LYS A 207 9.25 7.78 -15.61
CA LYS A 207 9.06 6.52 -14.86
C LYS A 207 8.92 6.72 -13.35
N GLU A 208 9.72 7.61 -12.76
CA GLU A 208 9.69 7.85 -11.30
C GLU A 208 8.48 8.67 -10.83
N ARG A 209 7.93 9.52 -11.70
CA ARG A 209 6.97 10.56 -11.33
C ARG A 209 5.55 10.30 -11.83
N VAL A 210 5.37 9.34 -12.73
CA VAL A 210 4.04 8.95 -13.24
C VAL A 210 3.12 8.53 -12.10
N ASP A 211 3.56 7.59 -11.27
CA ASP A 211 2.69 7.04 -10.20
C ASP A 211 2.36 8.10 -9.15
N GLN A 212 3.33 8.96 -8.82
CA GLN A 212 3.13 10.09 -7.91
C GLN A 212 2.15 11.11 -8.48
N GLY A 213 2.30 11.47 -9.76
CA GLY A 213 1.41 12.41 -10.44
C GLY A 213 -0.01 11.89 -10.53
N LEU A 214 -0.17 10.61 -10.88
CA LEU A 214 -1.47 9.93 -10.89
C LEU A 214 -2.15 9.97 -9.52
N LEU A 215 -1.42 9.63 -8.46
CA LEU A 215 -1.95 9.63 -7.10
C LEU A 215 -2.37 11.04 -6.66
N GLN A 216 -1.57 12.07 -6.96
CA GLN A 216 -1.88 13.45 -6.62
C GLN A 216 -3.10 13.99 -7.39
N ILE A 217 -3.20 13.67 -8.68
CA ILE A 217 -4.35 14.04 -9.52
C ILE A 217 -5.61 13.35 -9.00
N ALA A 218 -5.54 12.06 -8.69
CA ALA A 218 -6.66 11.29 -8.14
C ALA A 218 -7.11 11.84 -6.77
N SER A 219 -6.16 12.10 -5.86
CA SER A 219 -6.42 12.66 -4.54
C SER A 219 -7.14 14.01 -4.60
N LYS A 220 -6.73 14.90 -5.52
CA LYS A 220 -7.34 16.24 -5.65
C LYS A 220 -8.78 16.22 -6.14
N LYS A 221 -9.21 15.18 -6.87
CA LYS A 221 -10.62 15.06 -7.27
C LYS A 221 -11.48 14.42 -6.19
N SER A 222 -10.89 13.68 -5.24
CA SER A 222 -11.63 12.92 -4.24
C SER A 222 -12.19 13.80 -3.11
N THR A 223 -13.13 14.67 -3.45
CA THR A 223 -14.40 14.69 -2.71
C THR A 223 -15.23 13.59 -3.37
N THR A 224 -15.49 12.50 -2.63
CA THR A 224 -16.30 11.34 -3.05
C THR A 224 -15.59 10.21 -3.82
N VAL A 225 -14.41 9.79 -3.38
CA VAL A 225 -14.13 8.35 -3.22
C VAL A 225 -13.85 8.17 -1.74
N THR A 226 -14.92 7.92 -1.00
CA THR A 226 -14.82 7.44 0.38
C THR A 226 -14.04 6.12 0.30
N MET A 227 -12.75 6.15 0.61
CA MET A 227 -12.07 4.95 1.06
C MET A 227 -12.69 4.63 2.42
N VAL A 228 -13.83 3.92 2.39
CA VAL A 228 -14.41 3.32 3.57
C VAL A 228 -13.43 2.24 4.01
N TRP A 229 -12.58 2.59 4.96
CA TRP A 229 -12.00 1.61 5.86
C TRP A 229 -13.06 1.34 6.91
N SER A 230 -13.71 0.18 6.78
CA SER A 230 -14.49 -0.47 7.83
C SER A 230 -13.96 -1.88 7.99
#